data_AF-A0A951HYB4-F1
#
_entry.id   AF-A0A951HYB4-F1
#
_cell.length_a   1.000
_cell.length_b   1.000
_cell.length_c   1.000
_cell.angle_alpha   90.00
_cell.angle_beta   90.00
_cell.angle_gamma   90.00
#
_symmetry.space_group_name_H-M   'P 1'
#
loop_
_entity.id
_entity.type
_entity.pdbx_description
1 polymer ?
#
loop_
_entity_poly.entity_id
_entity_poly.type
_entity_poly.pdbx_seq_one_letter_code
_entity_poly.pdbx_strand_id
1 'polypeptide(L)'
;MNNQSVKIVSAAVTDRGLSQKRPLNEDSFLADAERRIFAVADGVGGAQAGEVASQTAMEVLDEAFRHQEPNADVEDLMEIAIQRANSSIHRMAREHPKLQMMATTIVALHLDGHVATIGHVGDSRLYRLTPDGRLHRETRDHSVVEEEVRAGRMTPAQAAHHPSRNVISRALGAEEGVEVDMKTIEVTDGTAFLLCSDGITRHLPDNELTELLDSAQDLDSICAEMKRRCYERGAEDNLTAVIVRVGERTGAAAGDDDERTVTVARSALAATLSGDHKLADLHQTEDPSLHETVDAVRPLSPSAPPAENAQVVMPAATSGSAAPAQVAAAPRRRSAFGKVLLTFFLLLLAAGIGVAAFFGGMWKQRRDALAQAPPTLTTPTPTPAPTVSEFDRKRHEVDEAPVKMASRLSSEQGDTPMTSSDPEFLYLYGRAMLLSGKYAEASTALNKAAEMLKDRPARDQLKIETKLSAAVAAMKSGTLAEQAKAATAIDEVIDKSTPPNSSQSTNSANQFTTGTNGAGAAPIQMQP
;
A
#
# COMPACT_ATOMS: atom_id res chain seq x y z
N MET A 1 -4.77 -18.22 -38.96
CA MET A 1 -4.07 -19.12 -38.01
C MET A 1 -5.11 -19.94 -37.27
N ASN A 2 -4.77 -21.09 -36.68
CA ASN A 2 -5.71 -21.79 -35.79
C ASN A 2 -5.79 -21.03 -34.47
N ASN A 3 -6.92 -20.36 -34.21
CA ASN A 3 -7.15 -19.70 -32.94
C ASN A 3 -7.61 -20.74 -31.90
N GLN A 4 -6.69 -21.55 -31.38
CA GLN A 4 -6.96 -22.37 -30.20
C GLN A 4 -7.03 -21.43 -29.00
N SER A 5 -8.17 -21.45 -28.30
CA SER A 5 -8.36 -20.64 -27.10
C SER A 5 -7.39 -21.09 -26.01
N VAL A 6 -6.38 -20.25 -25.73
CA VAL A 6 -5.39 -20.53 -24.68
C VAL A 6 -6.12 -20.68 -23.34
N LYS A 7 -5.86 -21.80 -22.66
CA LYS A 7 -6.47 -22.14 -21.37
C LYS A 7 -5.96 -21.17 -20.31
N ILE A 8 -6.86 -20.50 -19.61
CA ILE A 8 -6.51 -19.61 -18.49
C ILE A 8 -7.08 -20.21 -17.21
N VAL A 9 -6.27 -20.21 -16.14
CA VAL A 9 -6.67 -20.62 -14.80
C VAL A 9 -6.21 -19.53 -13.84
N SER A 10 -7.06 -19.13 -12.90
CA SER A 10 -6.74 -18.08 -11.93
C SER A 10 -7.24 -18.41 -10.53
N ALA A 11 -6.50 -17.96 -9.52
CA ALA A 11 -6.97 -17.91 -8.14
C ALA A 11 -6.64 -16.55 -7.54
N ALA A 12 -7.34 -16.18 -6.47
CA ALA A 12 -7.13 -14.92 -5.78
C ALA A 12 -7.18 -15.11 -4.26
N VAL A 13 -6.49 -14.23 -3.54
CA VAL A 13 -6.61 -14.10 -2.10
C VAL A 13 -6.60 -12.62 -1.73
N THR A 14 -7.47 -12.23 -0.81
CA THR A 14 -7.43 -10.94 -0.14
C THR A 14 -7.64 -11.13 1.36
N ASP A 15 -7.02 -10.29 2.18
CA ASP A 15 -7.36 -10.14 3.59
C ASP A 15 -7.00 -8.73 4.10
N ARG A 16 -7.78 -8.28 5.09
CA ARG A 16 -7.50 -7.11 5.93
C ARG A 16 -6.13 -7.19 6.62
N GLY A 17 -5.62 -8.40 6.87
CA GLY A 17 -4.36 -8.64 7.57
C GLY A 17 -4.52 -8.61 9.10
N LEU A 18 -3.43 -8.32 9.83
CA LEU A 18 -3.42 -8.32 11.31
C LEU A 18 -3.40 -6.92 11.92
N SER A 19 -2.90 -5.92 11.19
CA SER A 19 -2.74 -4.53 11.64
C SER A 19 -3.97 -3.93 12.32
N GLN A 20 -3.81 -3.34 13.51
CA GLN A 20 -4.89 -2.58 14.16
C GLN A 20 -5.12 -1.19 13.53
N LYS A 21 -4.24 -0.75 12.62
CA LYS A 21 -4.34 0.55 11.93
C LYS A 21 -5.26 0.51 10.70
N ARG A 22 -5.48 -0.68 10.12
CA ARG A 22 -6.38 -0.94 8.98
C ARG A 22 -7.64 -1.67 9.48
N PRO A 23 -8.68 -0.96 9.98
CA PRO A 23 -9.86 -1.61 10.54
C PRO A 23 -10.74 -2.28 9.46
N LEU A 24 -10.63 -1.84 8.22
CA LEU A 24 -11.27 -2.42 7.03
C LEU A 24 -10.21 -2.95 6.06
N ASN A 25 -10.66 -3.70 5.06
CA ASN A 25 -9.83 -4.04 3.90
C ASN A 25 -10.06 -2.96 2.85
N GLU A 26 -9.05 -2.12 2.62
CA GLU A 26 -9.08 -1.06 1.61
C GLU A 26 -8.72 -1.59 0.20
N ASP A 27 -8.17 -2.81 0.11
CA ASP A 27 -7.91 -3.50 -1.16
C ASP A 27 -9.19 -3.98 -1.87
N SER A 28 -9.20 -3.91 -3.20
CA SER A 28 -10.15 -4.59 -4.08
C SER A 28 -9.44 -5.33 -5.22
N PHE A 29 -10.10 -6.33 -5.82
CA PHE A 29 -9.59 -7.04 -6.98
C PHE A 29 -10.70 -7.43 -7.98
N LEU A 30 -10.29 -7.70 -9.22
CA LEU A 30 -11.10 -8.28 -10.29
C LEU A 30 -10.38 -9.53 -10.79
N ALA A 31 -11.11 -10.61 -11.02
CA ALA A 31 -10.55 -11.86 -11.53
C ALA A 31 -11.57 -12.61 -12.39
N ASP A 32 -11.84 -12.10 -13.59
CA ASP A 32 -12.79 -12.71 -14.51
C ASP A 32 -12.05 -13.47 -15.63
N ALA A 33 -12.08 -14.80 -15.55
CA ALA A 33 -11.41 -15.67 -16.53
C ALA A 33 -12.20 -15.87 -17.84
N GLU A 34 -13.47 -15.43 -17.91
CA GLU A 34 -14.29 -15.52 -19.13
C GLU A 34 -14.00 -14.32 -20.05
N ARG A 35 -14.02 -13.11 -19.50
CA ARG A 35 -13.54 -11.85 -20.13
C ARG A 35 -12.03 -11.66 -20.03
N ARG A 36 -11.33 -12.58 -19.35
CA ARG A 36 -9.86 -12.65 -19.20
C ARG A 36 -9.23 -11.36 -18.69
N ILE A 37 -9.95 -10.65 -17.82
CA ILE A 37 -9.56 -9.38 -17.22
C ILE A 37 -9.33 -9.58 -15.72
N PHE A 38 -8.16 -9.15 -15.26
CA PHE A 38 -7.67 -9.31 -13.90
C PHE A 38 -7.14 -7.98 -13.40
N ALA A 39 -7.40 -7.60 -12.16
CA ALA A 39 -6.86 -6.38 -11.57
C ALA A 39 -6.74 -6.46 -10.04
N VAL A 40 -5.86 -5.63 -9.47
CA VAL A 40 -5.74 -5.37 -8.02
C VAL A 40 -5.63 -3.86 -7.81
N ALA A 41 -6.27 -3.34 -6.76
CA ALA A 41 -6.27 -1.94 -6.38
C ALA A 41 -6.16 -1.80 -4.86
N ASP A 42 -5.12 -1.11 -4.38
CA ASP A 42 -4.84 -0.81 -2.96
C ASP A 42 -5.48 0.55 -2.62
N GLY A 43 -6.36 0.57 -1.63
CA GLY A 43 -7.15 1.75 -1.26
C GLY A 43 -6.45 2.65 -0.24
N VAL A 44 -6.43 3.95 -0.52
CA VAL A 44 -5.85 4.98 0.37
C VAL A 44 -6.82 6.13 0.63
N GLY A 45 -6.63 6.81 1.75
CA GLY A 45 -7.52 7.87 2.25
C GLY A 45 -8.10 7.56 3.63
N GLY A 46 -8.00 6.31 4.08
CA GLY A 46 -8.39 5.85 5.40
C GLY A 46 -9.68 5.04 5.37
N ALA A 47 -9.59 3.78 5.80
CA ALA A 47 -10.65 2.78 5.97
C ALA A 47 -11.81 2.84 4.95
N GLN A 48 -12.82 3.68 5.17
CA GLN A 48 -14.00 3.74 4.29
C GLN A 48 -13.75 4.55 3.01
N ALA A 49 -12.78 5.46 3.00
CA ALA A 49 -12.39 6.20 1.81
C ALA A 49 -11.61 5.30 0.82
N GLY A 50 -10.60 4.57 1.30
CA GLY A 50 -9.80 3.66 0.47
C GLY A 50 -10.64 2.53 -0.14
N GLU A 51 -11.50 1.90 0.67
CA GLU A 51 -12.46 0.87 0.20
C GLU A 51 -13.33 1.38 -0.96
N VAL A 52 -13.94 2.56 -0.82
CA VAL A 52 -14.82 3.13 -1.86
C VAL A 52 -14.03 3.46 -3.14
N ALA A 53 -12.80 3.94 -3.02
CA ALA A 53 -11.96 4.22 -4.18
C ALA A 53 -11.56 2.94 -4.94
N SER A 54 -11.07 1.90 -4.24
CA SER A 54 -10.65 0.64 -4.88
C SER A 54 -11.84 -0.12 -5.48
N GLN A 55 -12.99 -0.16 -4.81
CA GLN A 55 -14.22 -0.75 -5.35
C GLN A 55 -14.72 0.01 -6.60
N THR A 56 -14.67 1.35 -6.59
CA THR A 56 -15.06 2.17 -7.76
C THR A 56 -14.15 1.89 -8.96
N ALA A 57 -12.85 1.69 -8.74
CA ALA A 57 -11.92 1.33 -9.81
C ALA A 57 -12.24 -0.04 -10.43
N MET A 58 -12.61 -1.04 -9.60
CA MET A 58 -13.03 -2.37 -10.10
C MET A 58 -14.39 -2.32 -10.82
N GLU A 59 -15.41 -1.61 -10.29
CA GLU A 59 -16.73 -1.50 -10.96
C GLU A 59 -16.58 -0.90 -12.38
N VAL A 60 -15.79 0.18 -12.53
CA VAL A 60 -15.60 0.87 -13.82
C VAL A 60 -14.80 0.02 -14.82
N LEU A 61 -13.76 -0.69 -14.35
CA LEU A 61 -12.96 -1.57 -15.22
C LEU A 61 -13.80 -2.77 -15.69
N ASP A 62 -14.54 -3.43 -14.79
CA ASP A 62 -15.39 -4.55 -15.16
C ASP A 62 -16.54 -4.11 -16.09
N GLU A 63 -17.17 -2.96 -15.86
CA GLU A 63 -18.19 -2.44 -16.78
C GLU A 63 -17.64 -2.14 -18.18
N ALA A 64 -16.40 -1.67 -18.30
CA ALA A 64 -15.76 -1.44 -19.60
C ALA A 64 -15.54 -2.76 -20.37
N PHE A 65 -14.98 -3.78 -19.72
CA PHE A 65 -14.75 -5.08 -20.35
C PHE A 65 -16.04 -5.89 -20.58
N ARG A 66 -17.07 -5.73 -19.74
CA ARG A 66 -18.41 -6.34 -19.94
C ARG A 66 -19.13 -5.82 -21.18
N HIS A 67 -18.73 -4.66 -21.69
CA HIS A 67 -19.23 -4.07 -22.94
C HIS A 67 -18.13 -3.95 -24.02
N GLN A 68 -17.10 -4.80 -23.96
CA GLN A 68 -16.06 -4.86 -24.97
C GLN A 68 -16.62 -5.28 -26.34
N GLU A 69 -16.50 -4.42 -27.34
CA GLU A 69 -16.80 -4.77 -28.73
C GLU A 69 -15.73 -5.73 -29.29
N PRO A 70 -16.08 -6.73 -30.13
CA PRO A 70 -15.14 -7.77 -30.59
C PRO A 70 -13.93 -7.31 -31.41
N ASN A 71 -13.86 -6.02 -31.75
CA ASN A 71 -12.73 -5.40 -32.46
C ASN A 71 -12.27 -4.09 -31.77
N ALA A 72 -12.58 -3.91 -30.48
CA ALA A 72 -12.05 -2.81 -29.69
C ALA A 72 -10.54 -3.00 -29.49
N ASP A 73 -9.77 -1.91 -29.59
CA ASP A 73 -8.39 -1.92 -29.12
C ASP A 73 -8.37 -2.04 -27.59
N VAL A 74 -7.68 -3.06 -27.09
CA VAL A 74 -7.62 -3.38 -25.65
C VAL A 74 -6.78 -2.36 -24.89
N GLU A 75 -5.78 -1.76 -25.52
CA GLU A 75 -4.92 -0.77 -24.87
C GLU A 75 -5.69 0.54 -24.67
N ASP A 76 -6.35 1.05 -25.72
CA ASP A 76 -7.29 2.18 -25.64
C ASP A 76 -8.42 1.91 -24.62
N LEU A 77 -9.06 0.72 -24.69
CA LEU A 77 -10.18 0.38 -23.81
C LEU A 77 -9.77 0.37 -22.33
N MET A 78 -8.61 -0.22 -22.02
CA MET A 78 -8.10 -0.29 -20.65
C MET A 78 -7.63 1.08 -20.14
N GLU A 79 -6.92 1.86 -20.95
CA GLU A 79 -6.52 3.21 -20.56
C GLU A 79 -7.76 4.10 -20.30
N ILE A 80 -8.73 4.10 -21.23
CA ILE A 80 -9.97 4.88 -21.09
C ILE A 80 -10.77 4.42 -19.86
N ALA A 81 -10.79 3.12 -19.54
CA ALA A 81 -11.43 2.62 -18.32
C ALA A 81 -10.74 3.15 -17.04
N ILE A 82 -9.40 3.12 -16.99
CA ILE A 82 -8.62 3.62 -15.85
C ILE A 82 -8.74 5.15 -15.71
N GLN A 83 -8.72 5.90 -16.81
CA GLN A 83 -8.97 7.35 -16.80
C GLN A 83 -10.41 7.69 -16.35
N ARG A 84 -11.41 6.88 -16.72
CA ARG A 84 -12.81 7.01 -16.22
C ARG A 84 -12.93 6.68 -14.73
N ALA A 85 -12.18 5.69 -14.24
CA ALA A 85 -12.10 5.38 -12.82
C ALA A 85 -11.52 6.58 -12.04
N ASN A 86 -10.38 7.14 -12.49
CA ASN A 86 -9.82 8.38 -11.94
C ASN A 86 -10.85 9.51 -11.89
N SER A 87 -11.52 9.78 -13.02
CA SER A 87 -12.51 10.85 -13.15
C SER A 87 -13.70 10.70 -12.20
N SER A 88 -14.15 9.47 -11.95
CA SER A 88 -15.26 9.20 -11.02
C SER A 88 -14.83 9.29 -9.55
N ILE A 89 -13.67 8.71 -9.20
CA ILE A 89 -13.12 8.78 -7.84
C ILE A 89 -12.81 10.24 -7.46
N HIS A 90 -12.16 10.99 -8.36
CA HIS A 90 -11.84 12.41 -8.15
C HIS A 90 -13.10 13.27 -7.98
N ARG A 91 -14.14 13.04 -8.80
CA ARG A 91 -15.43 13.73 -8.66
C ARG A 91 -16.07 13.44 -7.30
N MET A 92 -16.18 12.17 -6.91
CA MET A 92 -16.74 11.76 -5.62
C MET A 92 -15.95 12.33 -4.43
N ALA A 93 -14.62 12.36 -4.49
CA ALA A 93 -13.76 12.97 -3.47
C ALA A 93 -14.04 14.47 -3.30
N ARG A 94 -14.32 15.19 -4.40
CA ARG A 94 -14.66 16.62 -4.37
C ARG A 94 -16.10 16.90 -3.94
N GLU A 95 -17.04 16.00 -4.26
CA GLU A 95 -18.47 16.15 -3.94
C GLU A 95 -18.81 15.74 -2.49
N HIS A 96 -18.09 14.78 -1.91
CA HIS A 96 -18.33 14.28 -0.56
C HIS A 96 -17.20 14.65 0.41
N PRO A 97 -17.40 15.56 1.39
CA PRO A 97 -16.37 15.99 2.34
C PRO A 97 -15.67 14.86 3.12
N LYS A 98 -16.34 13.72 3.30
CA LYS A 98 -15.80 12.53 4.00
C LYS A 98 -14.87 11.68 3.12
N LEU A 99 -14.85 11.92 1.82
CA LEU A 99 -14.06 11.20 0.81
C LEU A 99 -12.94 12.09 0.21
N GLN A 100 -12.68 13.28 0.77
CA GLN A 100 -11.74 14.27 0.21
C GLN A 100 -10.30 13.81 0.03
N MET A 101 -9.90 12.71 0.67
CA MET A 101 -8.57 12.11 0.54
C MET A 101 -8.62 10.70 -0.10
N MET A 102 -9.77 10.28 -0.65
CA MET A 102 -9.88 8.95 -1.24
C MET A 102 -9.13 8.86 -2.56
N ALA A 103 -8.28 7.85 -2.67
CA ALA A 103 -7.60 7.48 -3.89
C ALA A 103 -7.30 5.97 -3.86
N THR A 104 -6.85 5.42 -4.98
CA THR A 104 -6.44 4.01 -5.03
C THR A 104 -5.34 3.81 -6.08
N THR A 105 -4.49 2.80 -5.88
CA THR A 105 -3.68 2.27 -6.97
C THR A 105 -4.55 1.46 -7.93
N ILE A 106 -4.04 1.12 -9.11
CA ILE A 106 -4.54 0.00 -9.89
C ILE A 106 -3.39 -0.67 -10.64
N VAL A 107 -3.45 -1.99 -10.72
CA VAL A 107 -2.71 -2.75 -11.72
C VAL A 107 -3.67 -3.73 -12.38
N ALA A 108 -3.69 -3.76 -13.71
CA ALA A 108 -4.61 -4.54 -14.52
C ALA A 108 -3.87 -5.38 -15.58
N LEU A 109 -4.47 -6.50 -15.95
CA LEU A 109 -4.01 -7.46 -16.95
C LEU A 109 -5.20 -7.97 -17.77
N HIS A 110 -5.18 -7.77 -19.08
CA HIS A 110 -6.04 -8.47 -20.02
C HIS A 110 -5.22 -9.45 -20.86
N LEU A 111 -5.78 -10.61 -21.18
CA LEU A 111 -5.14 -11.65 -22.00
C LEU A 111 -5.98 -11.96 -23.24
N ASP A 112 -5.45 -11.74 -24.45
CA ASP A 112 -6.01 -12.33 -25.67
C ASP A 112 -5.00 -13.16 -26.46
N GLY A 113 -5.34 -14.43 -26.69
CA GLY A 113 -4.45 -15.43 -27.28
C GLY A 113 -3.09 -15.48 -26.56
N HIS A 114 -2.07 -15.00 -27.25
CA HIS A 114 -0.68 -14.94 -26.79
C HIS A 114 -0.22 -13.49 -26.50
N VAL A 115 -1.14 -12.59 -26.17
CA VAL A 115 -0.86 -11.17 -25.86
C VAL A 115 -1.41 -10.83 -24.48
N ALA A 116 -0.57 -10.18 -23.66
CA ALA A 116 -0.96 -9.54 -22.41
C ALA A 116 -0.87 -8.03 -22.55
N THR A 117 -1.99 -7.34 -22.32
CA THR A 117 -2.03 -5.88 -22.17
C THR A 117 -2.13 -5.55 -20.68
N ILE A 118 -1.23 -4.68 -20.20
CA ILE A 118 -1.08 -4.30 -18.80
C ILE A 118 -1.34 -2.79 -18.70
N GLY A 119 -2.10 -2.37 -17.68
CA GLY A 119 -2.32 -0.97 -17.33
C GLY A 119 -2.06 -0.73 -15.84
N HIS A 120 -1.37 0.35 -15.50
CA HIS A 120 -0.81 0.54 -14.15
C HIS A 120 -0.79 2.00 -13.66
N VAL A 121 -1.21 2.22 -12.42
CA VAL A 121 -1.07 3.46 -11.64
C VAL A 121 -0.81 3.12 -10.16
N GLY A 122 0.29 3.59 -9.59
CA GLY A 122 0.61 3.41 -8.15
C GLY A 122 1.76 2.43 -7.89
N ASP A 123 1.73 1.72 -6.76
CA ASP A 123 2.76 0.75 -6.34
C ASP A 123 2.25 -0.68 -6.10
N SER A 124 1.00 -0.97 -6.47
CA SER A 124 0.54 -2.34 -6.75
C SER A 124 1.26 -2.91 -7.97
N ARG A 125 1.77 -4.14 -7.88
CA ARG A 125 2.70 -4.69 -8.87
C ARG A 125 2.10 -5.80 -9.71
N LEU A 126 2.61 -5.92 -10.94
CA LEU A 126 2.44 -7.11 -11.78
C LEU A 126 3.81 -7.74 -12.04
N TYR A 127 3.91 -9.02 -11.70
CA TYR A 127 5.04 -9.89 -12.00
C TYR A 127 4.62 -10.97 -13.00
N ARG A 128 5.54 -11.39 -13.87
CA ARG A 128 5.41 -12.48 -14.83
C ARG A 128 6.53 -13.50 -14.61
N LEU A 129 6.17 -14.73 -14.30
CA LEU A 129 7.08 -15.88 -14.30
C LEU A 129 7.01 -16.55 -15.68
N THR A 130 8.13 -16.63 -16.38
CA THR A 130 8.24 -17.35 -17.65
C THR A 130 8.30 -18.87 -17.46
N PRO A 131 8.04 -19.67 -18.52
CA PRO A 131 8.14 -21.14 -18.44
C PRO A 131 9.54 -21.66 -18.08
N ASP A 132 10.61 -20.89 -18.31
CA ASP A 132 11.99 -21.17 -17.88
C ASP A 132 12.31 -20.69 -16.44
N GLY A 133 11.27 -20.38 -15.63
CA GLY A 133 11.40 -20.10 -14.20
C GLY A 133 11.91 -18.70 -13.85
N ARG A 134 11.90 -17.76 -14.80
CA ARG A 134 12.45 -16.41 -14.58
C ARG A 134 11.35 -15.43 -14.22
N LEU A 135 11.45 -14.83 -13.04
CA LEU A 135 10.52 -13.79 -12.59
C LEU A 135 10.93 -12.44 -13.18
N HIS A 136 9.98 -11.80 -13.87
CA HIS A 136 10.07 -10.46 -14.41
C HIS A 136 9.03 -9.58 -13.71
N ARG A 137 9.47 -8.52 -13.03
CA ARG A 137 8.57 -7.46 -12.58
C ARG A 137 8.26 -6.55 -13.77
N GLU A 138 7.00 -6.45 -14.17
CA GLU A 138 6.60 -5.77 -15.40
C GLU A 138 6.27 -4.28 -15.20
N THR A 139 5.76 -3.91 -14.01
CA THR A 139 5.44 -2.53 -13.62
C THR A 139 6.54 -1.90 -12.77
N ARG A 140 6.57 -0.55 -12.69
CA ARG A 140 7.48 0.22 -11.83
C ARG A 140 6.64 1.09 -10.90
N ASP A 141 7.01 1.13 -9.63
CA ASP A 141 6.19 1.79 -8.61
C ASP A 141 6.18 3.29 -8.86
N HIS A 142 4.99 3.88 -8.97
CA HIS A 142 4.80 5.32 -8.97
C HIS A 142 4.93 5.84 -7.54
N SER A 143 6.13 5.74 -6.98
CA SER A 143 6.51 6.28 -5.67
C SER A 143 7.44 7.48 -5.82
N VAL A 144 7.42 8.40 -4.85
CA VAL A 144 8.28 9.60 -4.83
C VAL A 144 9.77 9.24 -4.88
N VAL A 145 10.19 8.06 -4.42
CA VAL A 145 11.60 7.65 -4.49
C VAL A 145 11.98 7.06 -5.85
N GLU A 146 11.08 6.32 -6.48
CA GLU A 146 11.30 5.79 -7.83
C GLU A 146 11.25 6.93 -8.87
N GLU A 147 10.44 7.97 -8.63
CA GLU A 147 10.47 9.24 -9.37
C GLU A 147 11.85 9.93 -9.31
N GLU A 148 12.43 10.07 -8.11
CA GLU A 148 13.77 10.64 -7.94
C GLU A 148 14.87 9.77 -8.58
N VAL A 149 14.71 8.44 -8.58
CA VAL A 149 15.61 7.50 -9.29
C VAL A 149 15.46 7.63 -10.81
N ARG A 150 14.23 7.65 -11.32
CA ARG A 150 13.87 7.83 -12.74
C ARG A 150 14.43 9.14 -13.29
N ALA A 151 14.43 10.20 -12.48
CA ALA A 151 14.99 11.50 -12.83
C ALA A 151 16.52 11.63 -12.58
N GLY A 152 17.20 10.56 -12.17
CA GLY A 152 18.66 10.55 -11.93
C GLY A 152 19.12 11.35 -10.71
N ARG A 153 18.20 11.73 -9.81
CA ARG A 153 18.47 12.50 -8.58
C ARG A 153 18.78 11.60 -7.38
N MET A 154 18.35 10.34 -7.43
CA MET A 154 18.60 9.32 -6.41
C MET A 154 19.12 8.02 -7.06
N THR A 155 19.84 7.18 -6.32
CA THR A 155 20.21 5.82 -6.77
C THR A 155 19.24 4.76 -6.20
N PRO A 156 19.02 3.62 -6.87
CA PRO A 156 18.13 2.56 -6.36
C PRO A 156 18.48 2.08 -4.94
N ALA A 157 19.78 2.03 -4.61
CA ALA A 157 20.26 1.64 -3.28
C ALA A 157 19.91 2.65 -2.19
N GLN A 158 19.78 3.94 -2.53
CA GLN A 158 19.28 4.97 -1.62
C GLN A 158 17.75 4.89 -1.49
N ALA A 159 17.03 4.73 -2.61
CA ALA A 159 15.57 4.64 -2.63
C ALA A 159 15.03 3.50 -1.76
N ALA A 160 15.63 2.29 -1.86
CA ALA A 160 15.28 1.12 -1.06
C ALA A 160 15.31 1.36 0.47
N HIS A 161 16.15 2.28 0.94
CA HIS A 161 16.32 2.61 2.37
C HIS A 161 15.70 3.97 2.75
N HIS A 162 15.08 4.67 1.82
CA HIS A 162 14.59 6.03 2.04
C HIS A 162 13.32 6.04 2.92
N PRO A 163 13.17 7.01 3.86
CA PRO A 163 11.98 7.08 4.71
C PRO A 163 10.67 7.20 3.93
N SER A 164 10.69 7.91 2.80
CA SER A 164 9.52 8.15 1.95
C SER A 164 9.29 7.09 0.86
N ARG A 165 9.91 5.90 0.95
CA ARG A 165 9.81 4.87 -0.11
C ARG A 165 8.39 4.33 -0.34
N ASN A 166 7.53 4.43 0.68
CA ASN A 166 6.11 4.06 0.62
C ASN A 166 5.20 5.28 0.30
N VAL A 167 5.76 6.40 -0.19
CA VAL A 167 4.95 7.57 -0.56
C VAL A 167 4.63 7.48 -2.03
N ILE A 168 3.40 7.08 -2.33
CA ILE A 168 2.83 7.06 -3.68
C ILE A 168 2.88 8.47 -4.27
N SER A 169 3.31 8.57 -5.52
CA SER A 169 3.37 9.79 -6.34
C SER A 169 2.24 9.89 -7.36
N ARG A 170 1.59 8.78 -7.72
CA ARG A 170 0.47 8.73 -8.65
C ARG A 170 -0.58 7.72 -8.18
N ALA A 171 -1.83 8.14 -8.03
CA ALA A 171 -2.96 7.30 -7.63
C ALA A 171 -4.25 7.79 -8.29
N LEU A 172 -5.20 6.89 -8.56
CA LEU A 172 -6.51 7.25 -9.11
C LEU A 172 -7.29 8.08 -8.09
N GLY A 173 -7.87 9.20 -8.52
CA GLY A 173 -8.68 10.10 -7.70
C GLY A 173 -7.93 11.27 -7.08
N ALA A 174 -6.60 11.14 -6.90
CA ALA A 174 -5.77 12.17 -6.26
C ALA A 174 -5.72 13.48 -7.08
N GLU A 175 -5.72 13.39 -8.41
CA GLU A 175 -5.74 14.53 -9.34
C GLU A 175 -6.84 14.37 -10.39
N GLU A 176 -7.19 15.48 -11.07
CA GLU A 176 -8.30 15.52 -12.04
C GLU A 176 -8.04 14.63 -13.27
N GLY A 177 -6.78 14.53 -13.69
CA GLY A 177 -6.30 13.58 -14.70
C GLY A 177 -5.25 12.64 -14.11
N VAL A 178 -4.93 11.56 -14.83
CA VAL A 178 -3.89 10.61 -14.47
C VAL A 178 -3.17 10.10 -15.72
N GLU A 179 -1.85 9.97 -15.65
CA GLU A 179 -1.05 9.25 -16.66
C GLU A 179 -1.13 7.75 -16.33
N VAL A 180 -1.49 6.91 -17.31
CA VAL A 180 -1.56 5.45 -17.11
C VAL A 180 -0.34 4.81 -17.77
N ASP A 181 0.41 4.00 -17.02
CA ASP A 181 1.53 3.24 -17.60
C ASP A 181 0.96 2.01 -18.32
N MET A 182 0.73 2.13 -19.63
CA MET A 182 0.29 1.04 -20.50
C MET A 182 1.48 0.23 -21.05
N LYS A 183 1.29 -1.09 -21.21
CA LYS A 183 2.32 -2.01 -21.70
C LYS A 183 1.74 -3.31 -22.27
N THR A 184 1.95 -3.55 -23.56
CA THR A 184 1.58 -4.82 -24.22
C THR A 184 2.81 -5.72 -24.45
N ILE A 185 2.69 -7.03 -24.17
CA ILE A 185 3.76 -8.04 -24.28
C ILE A 185 3.25 -9.38 -24.85
N GLU A 186 4.14 -10.16 -25.48
CA GLU A 186 3.86 -11.53 -25.91
C GLU A 186 3.89 -12.54 -24.73
N VAL A 187 3.08 -13.60 -24.83
CA VAL A 187 2.84 -14.59 -23.78
C VAL A 187 2.88 -16.01 -24.32
N THR A 188 3.82 -16.82 -23.82
CA THR A 188 3.92 -18.25 -24.12
C THR A 188 3.13 -19.10 -23.12
N ASP A 189 2.61 -20.24 -23.56
CA ASP A 189 2.03 -21.25 -22.67
C ASP A 189 3.02 -21.66 -21.54
N GLY A 190 2.48 -21.94 -20.36
CA GLY A 190 3.22 -22.15 -19.12
C GLY A 190 3.56 -20.87 -18.34
N THR A 191 3.34 -19.67 -18.91
CA THR A 191 3.54 -18.39 -18.22
C THR A 191 2.57 -18.26 -17.04
N ALA A 192 3.07 -17.76 -15.90
CA ALA A 192 2.24 -17.33 -14.78
C ALA A 192 2.41 -15.83 -14.52
N PHE A 193 1.34 -15.19 -14.08
CA PHE A 193 1.30 -13.80 -13.66
C PHE A 193 0.86 -13.71 -12.19
N LEU A 194 1.36 -12.71 -11.49
CA LEU A 194 0.94 -12.31 -10.15
C LEU A 194 0.69 -10.81 -10.17
N LEU A 195 -0.56 -10.41 -9.93
CA LEU A 195 -0.95 -9.04 -9.61
C LEU A 195 -1.10 -8.95 -8.10
N CYS A 196 -0.54 -7.94 -7.44
CA CYS A 196 -0.64 -7.82 -5.98
C CYS A 196 -0.58 -6.38 -5.43
N SER A 197 -1.22 -6.16 -4.28
CA SER A 197 -1.06 -4.96 -3.46
C SER A 197 0.27 -5.00 -2.69
N ASP A 198 0.70 -3.85 -2.17
CA ASP A 198 2.05 -3.72 -1.63
C ASP A 198 2.26 -4.61 -0.39
N GLY A 199 1.20 -4.90 0.37
CA GLY A 199 1.20 -5.78 1.53
C GLY A 199 1.57 -7.24 1.25
N ILE A 200 1.52 -7.71 0.00
CA ILE A 200 2.18 -8.97 -0.40
C ILE A 200 3.69 -8.77 -0.43
N THR A 201 4.17 -7.80 -1.21
CA THR A 201 5.61 -7.59 -1.46
C THR A 201 6.39 -7.02 -0.27
N ARG A 202 5.69 -6.40 0.70
CA ARG A 202 6.25 -6.02 2.01
C ARG A 202 6.76 -7.24 2.80
N HIS A 203 6.08 -8.38 2.67
CA HIS A 203 6.36 -9.59 3.45
C HIS A 203 7.02 -10.70 2.63
N LEU A 204 6.81 -10.73 1.31
CA LEU A 204 7.36 -11.73 0.38
C LEU A 204 8.32 -11.10 -0.64
N PRO A 205 9.64 -11.39 -0.56
CA PRO A 205 10.61 -10.92 -1.56
C PRO A 205 10.50 -11.71 -2.87
N ASP A 206 10.96 -11.11 -3.97
CA ASP A 206 10.89 -11.65 -5.34
C ASP A 206 11.38 -13.11 -5.48
N ASN A 207 12.37 -13.55 -4.69
CA ASN A 207 12.85 -14.94 -4.72
C ASN A 207 11.83 -15.95 -4.15
N GLU A 208 11.03 -15.55 -3.15
CA GLU A 208 9.94 -16.39 -2.62
C GLU A 208 8.70 -16.30 -3.52
N LEU A 209 8.44 -15.15 -4.15
CA LEU A 209 7.43 -15.06 -5.20
C LEU A 209 7.77 -16.00 -6.38
N THR A 210 9.05 -16.10 -6.74
CA THR A 210 9.55 -17.07 -7.74
C THR A 210 9.29 -18.50 -7.29
N GLU A 211 9.76 -18.88 -6.09
CA GLU A 211 9.55 -20.22 -5.49
C GLU A 211 8.08 -20.66 -5.48
N LEU A 212 7.18 -19.74 -5.11
CA LEU A 212 5.75 -20.01 -4.98
C LEU A 212 5.07 -20.18 -6.34
N LEU A 213 5.33 -19.29 -7.30
CA LEU A 213 4.75 -19.33 -8.63
C LEU A 213 5.30 -20.49 -9.49
N ASP A 214 6.57 -20.86 -9.28
CA ASP A 214 7.25 -21.99 -9.92
C ASP A 214 6.93 -23.34 -9.26
N SER A 215 6.20 -23.35 -8.14
CA SER A 215 5.81 -24.60 -7.49
C SER A 215 4.85 -25.45 -8.35
N ALA A 216 4.87 -26.76 -8.10
CA ALA A 216 3.93 -27.71 -8.72
C ALA A 216 2.53 -27.71 -8.08
N GLN A 217 2.22 -26.72 -7.24
CA GLN A 217 0.94 -26.61 -6.55
C GLN A 217 -0.16 -26.03 -7.46
N ASP A 218 -1.41 -26.27 -7.07
CA ASP A 218 -2.57 -25.52 -7.56
C ASP A 218 -2.53 -24.06 -7.08
N LEU A 219 -3.27 -23.19 -7.75
CA LEU A 219 -3.17 -21.74 -7.50
C LEU A 219 -3.77 -21.33 -6.15
N ASP A 220 -4.79 -22.06 -5.66
CA ASP A 220 -5.42 -21.79 -4.36
C ASP A 220 -4.50 -22.16 -3.18
N SER A 221 -3.77 -23.26 -3.28
CA SER A 221 -2.68 -23.62 -2.35
C SER A 221 -1.57 -22.56 -2.33
N ILE A 222 -1.17 -22.03 -3.49
CA ILE A 222 -0.17 -20.96 -3.59
C ILE A 222 -0.69 -19.67 -2.92
N CYS A 223 -1.94 -19.29 -3.19
CA CYS A 223 -2.63 -18.17 -2.53
C CYS A 223 -2.70 -18.33 -1.00
N ALA A 224 -3.06 -19.52 -0.51
CA ALA A 224 -3.12 -19.82 0.92
C ALA A 224 -1.73 -19.76 1.58
N GLU A 225 -0.69 -20.25 0.90
CA GLU A 225 0.71 -20.21 1.35
C GLU A 225 1.26 -18.78 1.36
N MET A 226 0.96 -17.95 0.34
CA MET A 226 1.29 -16.52 0.35
C MET A 226 0.69 -15.83 1.58
N LYS A 227 -0.62 -16.03 1.83
CA LYS A 227 -1.31 -15.49 3.00
C LYS A 227 -0.69 -15.97 4.31
N ARG A 228 -0.36 -17.27 4.44
CA ARG A 228 0.30 -17.85 5.62
C ARG A 228 1.64 -17.17 5.90
N ARG A 229 2.52 -17.07 4.89
CA ARG A 229 3.83 -16.41 5.03
C ARG A 229 3.71 -14.93 5.39
N CYS A 230 2.73 -14.20 4.83
CA CYS A 230 2.46 -12.80 5.21
C CYS A 230 2.00 -12.67 6.68
N TYR A 231 1.10 -13.55 7.14
CA TYR A 231 0.63 -13.57 8.54
C TYR A 231 1.74 -13.88 9.53
N GLU A 232 2.59 -14.87 9.23
CA GLU A 232 3.76 -15.22 10.06
C GLU A 232 4.80 -14.09 10.15
N ARG A 233 4.80 -13.17 9.18
CA ARG A 233 5.65 -11.97 9.13
C ARG A 233 4.96 -10.71 9.65
N GLY A 234 3.74 -10.85 10.18
CA GLY A 234 3.02 -9.80 10.92
C GLY A 234 1.85 -9.15 10.21
N ALA A 235 1.67 -9.36 8.89
CA ALA A 235 0.61 -8.79 8.05
C ALA A 235 0.24 -7.34 8.46
N GLU A 236 1.23 -6.44 8.38
CA GLU A 236 1.14 -5.06 8.89
C GLU A 236 0.20 -4.14 8.09
N ASP A 237 -0.30 -4.62 6.95
CA ASP A 237 -1.19 -3.92 6.04
C ASP A 237 -2.24 -4.88 5.46
N ASN A 238 -3.18 -4.35 4.65
CA ASN A 238 -4.03 -5.17 3.79
C ASN A 238 -3.17 -5.95 2.79
N LEU A 239 -3.63 -7.12 2.33
CA LEU A 239 -2.87 -7.96 1.40
C LEU A 239 -3.80 -8.61 0.37
N THR A 240 -3.46 -8.45 -0.91
CA THR A 240 -4.22 -9.00 -2.03
C THR A 240 -3.30 -9.49 -3.13
N ALA A 241 -3.59 -10.69 -3.65
CA ALA A 241 -2.91 -11.30 -4.78
C ALA A 241 -3.94 -11.94 -5.72
N VAL A 242 -3.75 -11.76 -7.04
CA VAL A 242 -4.43 -12.49 -8.10
C VAL A 242 -3.36 -13.19 -8.93
N ILE A 243 -3.42 -14.52 -8.99
CA ILE A 243 -2.49 -15.36 -9.75
C ILE A 243 -3.21 -15.85 -10.99
N VAL A 244 -2.59 -15.71 -12.16
CA VAL A 244 -3.15 -16.12 -13.47
C VAL A 244 -2.13 -17.00 -14.20
N ARG A 245 -2.49 -18.23 -14.56
CA ARG A 245 -1.64 -19.19 -15.28
C ARG A 245 -2.20 -19.40 -16.68
N VAL A 246 -1.33 -19.27 -17.68
CA VAL A 246 -1.67 -19.30 -19.11
C VAL A 246 -1.16 -20.59 -19.74
N GLY A 247 -2.01 -21.29 -20.49
CA GLY A 247 -1.73 -22.60 -21.06
C GLY A 247 -1.61 -23.70 -20.00
N GLU A 248 -1.08 -24.86 -20.40
CA GLU A 248 -0.66 -25.90 -19.46
C GLU A 248 0.86 -25.82 -19.23
N ARG A 249 1.27 -25.90 -17.97
CA ARG A 249 2.69 -25.81 -17.61
C ARG A 249 3.36 -27.16 -17.86
N THR A 250 4.04 -27.30 -18.99
CA THR A 250 4.91 -28.46 -19.29
C THR A 250 6.00 -28.53 -18.21
N GLY A 251 5.81 -29.43 -17.24
CA GLY A 251 6.67 -29.49 -16.05
C GLY A 251 8.13 -29.80 -16.41
N ALA A 252 9.05 -29.13 -15.72
CA ALA A 252 10.47 -29.43 -15.83
C ALA A 252 10.75 -30.86 -15.32
N ALA A 253 10.94 -31.79 -16.26
CA ALA A 253 11.40 -33.16 -16.05
C ALA A 253 10.76 -33.90 -14.85
N ALA A 254 9.47 -34.23 -14.98
CA ALA A 254 9.02 -35.51 -14.44
C ALA A 254 9.80 -36.60 -15.20
N GLY A 255 10.80 -37.20 -14.55
CA GLY A 255 11.64 -38.24 -15.16
C GLY A 255 10.85 -39.51 -15.39
N ASP A 256 10.53 -39.81 -16.65
CA ASP A 256 9.80 -41.00 -17.09
C ASP A 256 10.70 -42.24 -17.13
N ASP A 257 11.27 -42.58 -15.97
CA ASP A 257 12.20 -43.69 -15.72
C ASP A 257 11.63 -44.68 -14.67
N ASP A 258 10.34 -45.05 -14.74
CA ASP A 258 9.76 -46.13 -13.91
C ASP A 258 10.04 -47.55 -14.48
N GLU A 259 11.20 -47.75 -15.13
CA GLU A 259 11.72 -49.10 -15.38
C GLU A 259 12.45 -49.62 -14.13
N ARG A 260 11.68 -50.34 -13.30
CA ARG A 260 12.07 -50.86 -11.99
C ARG A 260 13.33 -51.74 -11.98
N THR A 261 14.50 -51.14 -11.79
CA THR A 261 15.73 -51.86 -11.42
C THR A 261 16.01 -51.72 -9.93
N VAL A 262 15.59 -52.72 -9.14
CA VAL A 262 15.89 -52.79 -7.70
C VAL A 262 17.34 -53.26 -7.49
N THR A 263 18.21 -52.40 -6.96
CA THR A 263 19.43 -52.88 -6.27
C THR A 263 19.88 -51.91 -5.16
N VAL A 264 19.88 -52.39 -3.92
CA VAL A 264 20.46 -51.69 -2.76
C VAL A 264 21.53 -52.58 -2.13
N ALA A 265 22.82 -52.20 -2.21
CA ALA A 265 23.82 -52.39 -1.14
C ALA A 265 25.27 -52.00 -1.55
N ARG A 266 25.72 -50.85 -1.03
CA ARG A 266 26.99 -50.62 -0.29
C ARG A 266 28.28 -51.42 -0.65
N SER A 267 29.33 -50.62 -0.95
CA SER A 267 30.63 -50.60 -0.23
C SER A 267 31.71 -51.68 -0.45
N ALA A 268 32.70 -51.33 -1.29
CA ALA A 268 34.14 -51.46 -1.00
C ALA A 268 34.83 -50.22 -1.63
N LEU A 269 35.55 -49.34 -0.92
CA LEU A 269 36.78 -49.50 -0.12
C LEU A 269 38.02 -49.76 -0.99
N ALA A 270 39.03 -48.90 -0.83
CA ALA A 270 40.20 -48.79 -1.71
C ALA A 270 41.32 -49.79 -1.39
N ALA A 271 42.13 -50.13 -2.40
CA ALA A 271 43.58 -50.29 -2.24
C ALA A 271 44.36 -50.14 -3.56
N THR A 272 45.25 -49.15 -3.56
CA THR A 272 46.50 -49.00 -4.32
C THR A 272 47.27 -50.30 -4.58
N LEU A 273 47.96 -50.43 -5.73
CA LEU A 273 49.36 -50.90 -5.79
C LEU A 273 50.05 -50.64 -7.15
N SER A 274 51.38 -50.54 -7.12
CA SER A 274 52.25 -49.93 -8.15
C SER A 274 52.76 -50.89 -9.24
N GLY A 275 53.26 -50.33 -10.35
CA GLY A 275 54.05 -51.03 -11.38
C GLY A 275 54.81 -50.03 -12.26
N ASP A 276 56.06 -50.33 -12.63
CA ASP A 276 57.08 -49.35 -13.02
C ASP A 276 57.72 -49.63 -14.41
N HIS A 277 58.51 -48.67 -14.95
CA HIS A 277 59.54 -48.80 -16.02
C HIS A 277 59.10 -48.84 -17.52
N LYS A 278 59.86 -48.32 -18.53
CA LYS A 278 60.93 -47.25 -18.61
C LYS A 278 61.35 -46.96 -20.09
N LEU A 279 61.94 -45.77 -20.35
CA LEU A 279 62.78 -45.37 -21.53
C LEU A 279 62.09 -45.26 -22.92
N ALA A 280 62.52 -44.45 -23.91
CA ALA A 280 63.63 -43.47 -24.02
C ALA A 280 63.38 -42.37 -25.11
N ASP A 281 64.30 -41.39 -25.21
CA ASP A 281 64.64 -40.51 -26.37
C ASP A 281 63.67 -39.41 -26.86
N LEU A 282 64.09 -38.21 -27.32
CA LEU A 282 65.41 -37.50 -27.29
C LEU A 282 65.27 -35.96 -27.57
N HIS A 283 66.29 -35.16 -27.17
CA HIS A 283 66.54 -33.71 -27.45
C HIS A 283 65.47 -32.67 -26.96
N GLN A 284 65.79 -31.65 -26.13
CA GLN A 284 66.62 -30.42 -26.36
C GLN A 284 65.95 -29.44 -27.37
N THR A 285 65.83 -28.11 -27.17
CA THR A 285 66.24 -27.14 -26.11
C THR A 285 65.47 -25.81 -26.34
N GLU A 286 65.28 -24.83 -25.44
CA GLU A 286 65.59 -24.62 -24.00
C GLU A 286 64.57 -23.61 -23.35
N ASP A 287 64.94 -22.86 -22.30
CA ASP A 287 64.12 -21.93 -21.46
C ASP A 287 64.93 -20.58 -21.29
N PRO A 288 64.70 -19.59 -20.36
CA PRO A 288 63.64 -19.37 -19.34
C PRO A 288 63.15 -17.90 -19.08
N SER A 289 62.24 -17.77 -18.08
CA SER A 289 62.16 -16.72 -17.01
C SER A 289 61.79 -15.23 -17.27
N LEU A 290 61.36 -14.40 -16.30
CA LEU A 290 60.42 -14.49 -15.12
C LEU A 290 60.26 -13.07 -14.47
N HIS A 291 59.24 -12.90 -13.60
CA HIS A 291 58.99 -11.77 -12.64
C HIS A 291 58.80 -10.34 -13.22
N GLU A 292 57.91 -9.43 -12.77
CA GLU A 292 57.25 -9.11 -11.48
C GLU A 292 57.99 -8.06 -10.61
N THR A 293 57.22 -7.20 -9.91
CA THR A 293 57.56 -6.19 -8.86
C THR A 293 57.86 -4.71 -9.22
N VAL A 294 56.85 -3.85 -8.94
CA VAL A 294 56.81 -2.64 -8.06
C VAL A 294 57.95 -1.57 -8.04
N ASP A 295 57.53 -0.31 -8.27
CA ASP A 295 58.02 1.03 -7.82
C ASP A 295 59.49 1.29 -7.35
N ALA A 296 60.13 2.34 -7.89
CA ALA A 296 60.08 3.71 -7.31
C ALA A 296 61.14 4.74 -7.84
N VAL A 297 60.86 6.04 -7.60
CA VAL A 297 61.76 7.23 -7.52
C VAL A 297 62.19 8.04 -8.79
N ARG A 298 61.85 9.34 -8.71
CA ARG A 298 62.32 10.63 -9.33
C ARG A 298 63.85 10.80 -9.62
N PRO A 299 64.38 11.89 -10.27
CA PRO A 299 64.00 13.33 -10.13
C PRO A 299 64.23 14.33 -11.32
N LEU A 300 64.09 15.65 -11.04
CA LEU A 300 64.61 16.87 -11.75
C LEU A 300 64.01 17.24 -13.15
N SER A 301 63.40 18.41 -13.43
CA SER A 301 63.88 19.82 -13.25
C SER A 301 62.75 20.88 -13.47
N PRO A 302 62.95 22.19 -13.17
CA PRO A 302 61.94 23.26 -13.33
C PRO A 302 62.23 24.29 -14.46
N SER A 303 61.26 25.17 -14.78
CA SER A 303 61.48 26.44 -15.51
C SER A 303 60.37 27.48 -15.22
N ALA A 304 60.63 28.77 -15.51
CA ALA A 304 59.78 29.96 -15.22
C ALA A 304 60.30 31.18 -16.03
N PRO A 305 59.85 32.44 -15.80
CA PRO A 305 58.52 33.07 -15.92
C PRO A 305 58.57 34.14 -17.06
N PRO A 306 58.33 35.48 -16.91
CA PRO A 306 57.28 36.28 -16.24
C PRO A 306 56.61 37.39 -17.10
N ALA A 307 55.50 37.96 -16.60
CA ALA A 307 55.05 39.37 -16.66
C ALA A 307 53.94 39.57 -15.58
N GLU A 308 53.59 40.73 -15.01
CA GLU A 308 53.93 42.15 -15.27
C GLU A 308 53.84 42.99 -13.95
N ASN A 309 54.42 44.21 -13.95
CA ASN A 309 54.27 45.42 -13.08
C ASN A 309 53.09 45.51 -12.05
N ALA A 310 53.05 46.32 -10.99
CA ALA A 310 53.97 47.10 -10.10
C ALA A 310 53.08 47.72 -8.95
N GLN A 311 53.48 48.54 -7.96
CA GLN A 311 54.74 49.22 -7.60
C GLN A 311 54.83 49.45 -6.05
N VAL A 312 55.99 49.97 -5.61
CA VAL A 312 56.54 50.28 -4.27
C VAL A 312 56.22 51.71 -3.78
N VAL A 313 56.21 51.99 -2.44
CA VAL A 313 56.91 53.13 -1.77
C VAL A 313 56.86 53.04 -0.23
N MET A 314 57.99 53.38 0.42
CA MET A 314 58.13 53.82 1.82
C MET A 314 59.30 54.81 1.95
N PRO A 315 59.31 55.69 2.97
CA PRO A 315 60.57 56.18 3.57
C PRO A 315 60.56 56.12 5.12
N ALA A 316 61.67 56.49 5.77
CA ALA A 316 61.89 56.23 7.20
C ALA A 316 62.79 57.26 7.95
N ALA A 317 62.69 57.19 9.30
CA ALA A 317 63.74 57.44 10.31
C ALA A 317 64.15 58.87 10.77
N THR A 318 64.67 58.90 12.03
CA THR A 318 65.45 59.95 12.74
C THR A 318 64.77 61.29 13.11
N SER A 319 65.05 61.98 14.23
CA SER A 319 65.85 61.65 15.46
C SER A 319 65.58 62.65 16.63
N GLY A 320 65.92 62.29 17.89
CA GLY A 320 66.49 63.27 18.85
C GLY A 320 65.85 63.54 20.23
N SER A 321 66.37 62.86 21.28
CA SER A 321 66.71 63.38 22.63
C SER A 321 65.67 63.85 23.70
N ALA A 322 66.14 63.77 24.96
CA ALA A 322 65.67 64.40 26.21
C ALA A 322 64.37 63.91 26.93
N ALA A 323 64.37 64.06 28.26
CA ALA A 323 63.34 63.64 29.23
C ALA A 323 63.54 64.40 30.57
N PRO A 324 62.65 64.30 31.58
CA PRO A 324 61.19 64.10 31.57
C PRO A 324 60.42 65.21 32.34
N ALA A 325 59.10 65.35 32.11
CA ALA A 325 58.21 66.19 32.93
C ALA A 325 56.77 65.63 33.03
N GLN A 326 56.01 66.07 34.04
CA GLN A 326 54.74 65.47 34.49
C GLN A 326 53.49 66.06 33.80
N VAL A 327 52.48 65.21 33.49
CA VAL A 327 51.04 65.59 33.43
C VAL A 327 50.20 64.42 33.95
N ALA A 328 49.04 64.70 34.56
CA ALA A 328 48.18 63.74 35.26
C ALA A 328 47.31 62.84 34.35
N ALA A 329 46.79 61.74 34.91
CA ALA A 329 45.98 60.75 34.21
C ALA A 329 44.47 61.09 34.16
N ALA A 330 43.81 60.76 33.05
CA ALA A 330 42.37 60.89 32.84
C ALA A 330 41.62 59.54 33.03
N PRO A 331 40.34 59.54 33.47
CA PRO A 331 39.63 58.32 33.86
C PRO A 331 39.08 57.50 32.69
N ARG A 332 39.27 56.17 32.72
CA ARG A 332 38.66 55.23 31.76
C ARG A 332 37.17 54.99 32.08
N ARG A 333 36.27 55.34 31.15
CA ARG A 333 34.87 54.86 31.18
C ARG A 333 34.83 53.33 31.03
N ARG A 334 34.10 52.64 31.91
CA ARG A 334 33.81 51.19 31.79
C ARG A 334 32.56 51.00 30.91
N SER A 335 32.65 50.19 29.87
CA SER A 335 31.49 49.88 28.99
C SER A 335 30.50 48.96 29.70
N ALA A 336 29.21 49.27 29.62
CA ALA A 336 28.13 48.45 30.17
C ALA A 336 27.77 47.24 29.27
N PHE A 337 28.18 47.26 27.99
CA PHE A 337 27.69 46.34 26.95
C PHE A 337 27.95 44.86 27.27
N GLY A 338 29.14 44.54 27.80
CA GLY A 338 29.52 43.17 28.14
C GLY A 338 28.69 42.51 29.25
N LYS A 339 28.02 43.30 30.11
CA LYS A 339 27.13 42.74 31.14
C LYS A 339 25.82 42.23 30.55
N VAL A 340 25.24 42.98 29.61
CA VAL A 340 23.95 42.63 28.96
C VAL A 340 24.09 41.35 28.16
N LEU A 341 25.17 41.22 27.38
CA LEU A 341 25.45 40.02 26.59
C LEU A 341 25.65 38.78 27.48
N LEU A 342 26.37 38.91 28.60
CA LEU A 342 26.56 37.82 29.56
C LEU A 342 25.26 37.37 30.22
N THR A 343 24.37 38.31 30.60
CA THR A 343 23.05 37.96 31.16
C THR A 343 22.15 37.26 30.14
N PHE A 344 22.22 37.64 28.86
CA PHE A 344 21.44 36.98 27.80
C PHE A 344 21.93 35.54 27.56
N PHE A 345 23.24 35.33 27.54
CA PHE A 345 23.83 33.99 27.40
C PHE A 345 23.48 33.06 28.59
N LEU A 346 23.49 33.59 29.82
CA LEU A 346 23.08 32.83 31.01
C LEU A 346 21.60 32.44 30.99
N LEU A 347 20.71 33.29 30.47
CA LEU A 347 19.29 32.96 30.30
C LEU A 347 19.07 31.86 29.25
N LEU A 348 19.78 31.90 28.12
CA LEU A 348 19.73 30.84 27.11
C LEU A 348 20.26 29.50 27.65
N LEU A 349 21.33 29.52 28.44
CA LEU A 349 21.88 28.33 29.10
C LEU A 349 20.87 27.73 30.09
N ALA A 350 20.22 28.55 30.91
CA ALA A 350 19.18 28.10 31.84
C ALA A 350 17.96 27.50 31.11
N ALA A 351 17.53 28.10 30.00
CA ALA A 351 16.44 27.58 29.17
C ALA A 351 16.81 26.21 28.56
N GLY A 352 18.02 26.06 28.01
CA GLY A 352 18.52 24.79 27.46
C GLY A 352 18.56 23.67 28.50
N ILE A 353 19.02 23.96 29.73
CA ILE A 353 19.00 23.02 30.85
C ILE A 353 17.56 22.60 31.22
N GLY A 354 16.61 23.55 31.23
CA GLY A 354 15.20 23.28 31.49
C GLY A 354 14.58 22.33 30.45
N VAL A 355 14.84 22.56 29.15
CA VAL A 355 14.38 21.68 28.07
C VAL A 355 15.01 20.28 28.18
N ALA A 356 16.32 20.19 28.43
CA ALA A 356 17.00 18.91 28.62
C ALA A 356 16.44 18.11 29.81
N ALA A 357 16.13 18.78 30.92
CA ALA A 357 15.50 18.16 32.09
C ALA A 357 14.07 17.66 31.80
N PHE A 358 13.27 18.43 31.05
CA PHE A 358 11.91 18.05 30.66
C PHE A 358 11.90 16.79 29.78
N PHE A 359 12.70 16.78 28.70
CA PHE A 359 12.79 15.62 27.81
C PHE A 359 13.42 14.41 28.50
N GLY A 360 14.45 14.59 29.34
CA GLY A 360 15.02 13.53 30.16
C GLY A 360 14.01 12.91 31.14
N GLY A 361 13.13 13.73 31.71
CA GLY A 361 12.01 13.28 32.56
C GLY A 361 11.03 12.38 31.81
N MET A 362 10.56 12.80 30.63
CA MET A 362 9.69 11.98 29.77
C MET A 362 10.37 10.66 29.34
N TRP A 363 11.66 10.70 29.00
CA TRP A 363 12.40 9.51 28.58
C TRP A 363 12.54 8.50 29.73
N LYS A 364 12.82 8.97 30.95
CA LYS A 364 12.81 8.13 32.15
C LYS A 364 11.43 7.52 32.40
N GLN A 365 10.36 8.32 32.31
CA GLN A 365 9.00 7.83 32.54
C GLN A 365 8.58 6.74 31.54
N ARG A 366 8.95 6.88 30.25
CA ARG A 366 8.73 5.82 29.24
C ARG A 366 9.57 4.57 29.53
N ARG A 367 10.84 4.73 29.90
CA ARG A 367 11.72 3.60 30.24
C ARG A 367 11.23 2.84 31.48
N ASP A 368 10.77 3.55 32.50
CA ASP A 368 10.30 2.96 33.76
C ASP A 368 8.88 2.36 33.61
N ALA A 369 8.14 2.71 32.55
CA ALA A 369 6.95 1.98 32.09
C ALA A 369 7.32 0.70 31.31
N LEU A 370 8.34 0.74 30.44
CA LEU A 370 8.86 -0.43 29.71
C LEU A 370 9.60 -1.44 30.61
N ALA A 371 10.05 -1.03 31.79
CA ALA A 371 10.71 -1.88 32.78
C ALA A 371 9.73 -2.69 33.66
N GLN A 372 8.41 -2.44 33.55
CA GLN A 372 7.39 -3.24 34.23
C GLN A 372 7.09 -4.47 33.38
N ALA A 373 7.50 -5.64 33.87
CA ALA A 373 7.22 -6.91 33.20
C ALA A 373 5.70 -7.13 33.06
N PRO A 374 5.22 -7.66 31.91
CA PRO A 374 3.81 -7.94 31.73
C PRO A 374 3.34 -9.01 32.73
N PRO A 375 2.06 -8.99 33.15
CA PRO A 375 1.51 -10.04 34.00
C PRO A 375 1.60 -11.40 33.30
N THR A 376 1.91 -12.44 34.07
CA THR A 376 2.14 -13.80 33.55
C THR A 376 0.87 -14.34 32.90
N LEU A 377 0.86 -14.37 31.57
CA LEU A 377 -0.24 -14.98 30.80
C LEU A 377 -0.25 -16.48 31.06
N THR A 378 -1.28 -16.96 31.76
CA THR A 378 -1.64 -18.38 31.77
C THR A 378 -1.95 -18.81 30.34
N THR A 379 -1.27 -19.85 29.85
CA THR A 379 -1.45 -20.35 28.48
C THR A 379 -2.93 -20.57 28.15
N PRO A 380 -3.48 -19.86 27.15
CA PRO A 380 -4.83 -20.14 26.69
C PRO A 380 -4.86 -21.53 26.03
N THR A 381 -5.88 -22.32 26.38
CA THR A 381 -6.26 -23.52 25.63
C THR A 381 -6.34 -23.18 24.12
N PRO A 382 -5.89 -24.05 23.20
CA PRO A 382 -5.91 -23.76 21.77
C PRO A 382 -7.31 -23.33 21.34
N THR A 383 -7.43 -22.07 20.93
CA THR A 383 -8.66 -21.50 20.40
C THR A 383 -8.84 -22.07 19.00
N PRO A 384 -10.00 -22.66 18.65
CA PRO A 384 -10.23 -23.14 17.29
C PRO A 384 -10.11 -21.98 16.29
N ALA A 385 -9.72 -22.29 15.05
CA ALA A 385 -9.63 -21.30 13.99
C ALA A 385 -10.95 -20.49 13.88
N PRO A 386 -10.88 -19.18 13.60
CA PRO A 386 -12.05 -18.32 13.61
C PRO A 386 -13.09 -18.87 12.64
N THR A 387 -14.22 -19.34 13.19
CA THR A 387 -15.34 -19.81 12.38
C THR A 387 -15.93 -18.63 11.64
N VAL A 388 -15.68 -18.56 10.32
CA VAL A 388 -16.43 -17.70 9.39
C VAL A 388 -17.90 -17.80 9.76
N SER A 389 -18.57 -16.67 10.01
CA SER A 389 -19.92 -16.75 10.56
C SER A 389 -20.87 -17.38 9.54
N GLU A 390 -21.92 -18.03 10.04
CA GLU A 390 -22.91 -18.66 9.15
C GLU A 390 -23.54 -17.64 8.19
N PHE A 391 -23.62 -16.38 8.63
CA PHE A 391 -23.99 -15.22 7.82
C PHE A 391 -22.98 -14.93 6.71
N ASP A 392 -21.69 -14.78 7.03
CA ASP A 392 -20.66 -14.45 6.04
C ASP A 392 -20.58 -15.53 4.95
N ARG A 393 -20.68 -16.82 5.33
CA ARG A 393 -20.71 -17.91 4.35
C ARG A 393 -21.93 -17.81 3.41
N LYS A 394 -23.13 -17.56 3.95
CA LYS A 394 -24.34 -17.34 3.14
C LYS A 394 -24.21 -16.11 2.23
N ARG A 395 -23.51 -15.06 2.68
CA ARG A 395 -23.23 -13.87 1.87
C ARG A 395 -22.33 -14.22 0.68
N HIS A 396 -21.27 -14.99 0.89
CA HIS A 396 -20.44 -15.50 -0.21
C HIS A 396 -21.24 -16.43 -1.15
N GLU A 397 -22.08 -17.33 -0.64
CA GLU A 397 -22.99 -18.15 -1.48
C GLU A 397 -23.93 -17.29 -2.35
N VAL A 398 -24.36 -16.12 -1.88
CA VAL A 398 -25.14 -15.14 -2.63
C VAL A 398 -24.31 -14.38 -3.66
N ASP A 399 -23.09 -13.98 -3.32
CA ASP A 399 -22.21 -13.19 -4.18
C ASP A 399 -21.68 -14.01 -5.36
N GLU A 400 -21.36 -15.29 -5.16
CA GLU A 400 -20.94 -16.22 -6.23
C GLU A 400 -22.06 -16.56 -7.23
N ALA A 401 -23.32 -16.56 -6.78
CA ALA A 401 -24.43 -17.10 -7.57
C ALA A 401 -25.77 -16.37 -7.34
N PRO A 402 -25.84 -15.04 -7.54
CA PRO A 402 -26.95 -14.21 -7.07
C PRO A 402 -28.31 -14.59 -7.65
N VAL A 403 -28.40 -14.88 -8.95
CA VAL A 403 -29.66 -15.31 -9.61
C VAL A 403 -30.14 -16.67 -9.06
N LYS A 404 -29.21 -17.59 -8.80
CA LYS A 404 -29.51 -18.93 -8.26
C LYS A 404 -29.96 -18.86 -6.81
N MET A 405 -29.30 -18.04 -5.98
CA MET A 405 -29.69 -17.86 -4.58
C MET A 405 -30.96 -17.02 -4.44
N ALA A 406 -31.23 -16.07 -5.33
CA ALA A 406 -32.52 -15.39 -5.42
C ALA A 406 -33.69 -16.38 -5.59
N SER A 407 -33.60 -17.29 -6.57
CA SER A 407 -34.61 -18.33 -6.79
C SER A 407 -34.73 -19.28 -5.59
N ARG A 408 -33.58 -19.71 -5.03
CA ARG A 408 -33.55 -20.58 -3.85
C ARG A 408 -34.24 -19.94 -2.64
N LEU A 409 -33.85 -18.72 -2.26
CA LEU A 409 -34.41 -17.98 -1.13
C LEU A 409 -35.91 -17.66 -1.33
N SER A 410 -36.36 -17.43 -2.57
CA SER A 410 -37.80 -17.34 -2.87
C SER A 410 -38.53 -18.65 -2.56
N SER A 411 -37.99 -19.79 -3.05
CA SER A 411 -38.61 -21.09 -2.84
C SER A 411 -38.59 -21.57 -1.38
N GLU A 412 -37.50 -21.27 -0.64
CA GLU A 412 -37.37 -21.55 0.80
C GLU A 412 -38.37 -20.71 1.64
N GLN A 413 -38.91 -19.60 1.09
CA GLN A 413 -39.89 -18.72 1.73
C GLN A 413 -41.25 -18.69 1.00
N GLY A 414 -41.59 -19.75 0.25
CA GLY A 414 -42.91 -19.94 -0.36
C GLY A 414 -43.32 -18.83 -1.33
N ASP A 415 -42.38 -18.34 -2.14
CA ASP A 415 -42.56 -17.25 -3.13
C ASP A 415 -43.09 -15.92 -2.56
N THR A 416 -42.92 -15.73 -1.25
CA THR A 416 -43.20 -14.44 -0.59
C THR A 416 -42.01 -13.91 0.23
N PRO A 417 -40.76 -13.90 -0.31
CA PRO A 417 -39.55 -13.57 0.44
C PRO A 417 -39.60 -12.20 1.14
N MET A 418 -40.27 -11.21 0.54
CA MET A 418 -40.50 -9.88 1.15
C MET A 418 -41.28 -9.92 2.48
N THR A 419 -42.00 -11.00 2.80
CA THR A 419 -42.75 -11.13 4.05
C THR A 419 -41.89 -11.52 5.24
N SER A 420 -40.71 -12.13 5.02
CA SER A 420 -39.83 -12.68 6.05
C SER A 420 -39.60 -11.76 7.26
N SER A 421 -39.55 -12.35 8.45
CA SER A 421 -39.31 -11.67 9.73
C SER A 421 -37.85 -11.73 10.21
N ASP A 422 -36.95 -12.27 9.38
CA ASP A 422 -35.51 -12.31 9.64
C ASP A 422 -34.77 -11.23 8.82
N PRO A 423 -34.07 -10.27 9.47
CA PRO A 423 -33.26 -9.28 8.76
C PRO A 423 -32.03 -9.89 8.06
N GLU A 424 -31.54 -11.07 8.46
CA GLU A 424 -30.42 -11.75 7.77
C GLU A 424 -30.87 -12.27 6.40
N PHE A 425 -31.96 -13.04 6.36
CA PHE A 425 -32.63 -13.46 5.13
C PHE A 425 -32.98 -12.27 4.23
N LEU A 426 -33.57 -11.20 4.78
CA LEU A 426 -33.96 -10.02 3.99
C LEU A 426 -32.74 -9.29 3.39
N TYR A 427 -31.62 -9.24 4.11
CA TYR A 427 -30.36 -8.73 3.57
C TYR A 427 -29.83 -9.62 2.44
N LEU A 428 -29.74 -10.93 2.68
CA LEU A 428 -29.20 -11.89 1.70
C LEU A 428 -30.05 -11.93 0.42
N TYR A 429 -31.38 -11.94 0.55
CA TYR A 429 -32.30 -11.83 -0.58
C TYR A 429 -32.15 -10.47 -1.28
N GLY A 430 -32.09 -9.37 -0.52
CA GLY A 430 -31.91 -8.02 -1.09
C GLY A 430 -30.59 -7.84 -1.83
N ARG A 431 -29.50 -8.46 -1.35
CA ARG A 431 -28.18 -8.50 -2.00
C ARG A 431 -28.20 -9.36 -3.26
N ALA A 432 -28.86 -10.51 -3.23
CA ALA A 432 -29.11 -11.33 -4.42
C ALA A 432 -29.90 -10.56 -5.50
N MET A 433 -30.91 -9.78 -5.10
CA MET A 433 -31.65 -8.88 -5.99
C MET A 433 -30.76 -7.76 -6.56
N LEU A 434 -29.91 -7.13 -5.72
CA LEU A 434 -29.01 -6.05 -6.11
C LEU A 434 -28.02 -6.50 -7.19
N LEU A 435 -27.36 -7.63 -6.96
CA LEU A 435 -26.41 -8.22 -7.90
C LEU A 435 -27.11 -8.79 -9.16
N SER A 436 -28.38 -9.18 -9.06
CA SER A 436 -29.19 -9.61 -10.22
C SER A 436 -29.84 -8.44 -10.99
N GLY A 437 -29.44 -7.19 -10.75
CA GLY A 437 -29.99 -6.00 -11.43
C GLY A 437 -31.43 -5.61 -11.04
N LYS A 438 -32.05 -6.32 -10.08
CA LYS A 438 -33.43 -6.10 -9.61
C LYS A 438 -33.48 -5.01 -8.54
N TYR A 439 -32.96 -3.84 -8.86
CA TYR A 439 -32.68 -2.75 -7.92
C TYR A 439 -33.88 -2.28 -7.08
N ALA A 440 -35.10 -2.28 -7.63
CA ALA A 440 -36.31 -1.92 -6.89
C ALA A 440 -36.71 -2.98 -5.83
N GLU A 441 -36.59 -4.27 -6.17
CA GLU A 441 -36.79 -5.38 -5.21
C GLU A 441 -35.70 -5.35 -4.14
N ALA A 442 -34.44 -5.15 -4.54
CA ALA A 442 -33.30 -5.00 -3.65
C ALA A 442 -33.50 -3.87 -2.62
N SER A 443 -33.81 -2.66 -3.09
CA SER A 443 -34.07 -1.50 -2.25
C SER A 443 -35.20 -1.78 -1.25
N THR A 444 -36.27 -2.44 -1.68
CA THR A 444 -37.40 -2.80 -0.80
C THR A 444 -36.98 -3.78 0.31
N ALA A 445 -36.26 -4.86 -0.04
CA ALA A 445 -35.81 -5.87 0.92
C ALA A 445 -34.79 -5.31 1.93
N LEU A 446 -33.82 -4.52 1.43
CA LEU A 446 -32.73 -3.97 2.23
C LEU A 446 -33.22 -2.86 3.17
N ASN A 447 -34.13 -1.98 2.73
CA ASN A 447 -34.77 -1.00 3.62
C ASN A 447 -35.59 -1.70 4.73
N LYS A 448 -36.29 -2.80 4.41
CA LYS A 448 -37.00 -3.60 5.43
C LYS A 448 -36.03 -4.22 6.44
N ALA A 449 -34.93 -4.81 5.99
CA ALA A 449 -33.89 -5.35 6.87
C ALA A 449 -33.28 -4.26 7.79
N ALA A 450 -33.03 -3.05 7.26
CA ALA A 450 -32.45 -1.93 8.02
C ALA A 450 -33.37 -1.47 9.17
N GLU A 451 -34.67 -1.27 8.91
CA GLU A 451 -35.64 -0.93 9.96
C GLU A 451 -35.77 -2.06 11.00
N MET A 452 -35.71 -3.32 10.59
CA MET A 452 -35.77 -4.47 11.52
C MET A 452 -34.52 -4.64 12.41
N LEU A 453 -33.42 -3.96 12.09
CA LEU A 453 -32.17 -3.97 12.86
C LEU A 453 -31.98 -2.72 13.73
N LYS A 454 -32.76 -1.65 13.52
CA LYS A 454 -32.64 -0.31 14.11
C LYS A 454 -32.33 -0.33 15.61
N ASP A 455 -33.11 -1.11 16.36
CA ASP A 455 -33.03 -1.20 17.83
C ASP A 455 -32.33 -2.48 18.35
N ARG A 456 -31.70 -3.28 17.47
CA ARG A 456 -31.02 -4.54 17.87
C ARG A 456 -29.54 -4.31 18.19
N PRO A 457 -29.04 -4.59 19.41
CA PRO A 457 -27.70 -4.16 19.85
C PRO A 457 -26.52 -5.07 19.43
N ALA A 458 -26.75 -6.14 18.65
CA ALA A 458 -25.77 -7.24 18.50
C ALA A 458 -25.28 -7.51 17.06
N ARG A 459 -25.58 -6.64 16.09
CA ARG A 459 -25.27 -6.86 14.66
C ARG A 459 -24.97 -5.55 13.90
N ASP A 460 -24.00 -4.76 14.36
CA ASP A 460 -23.72 -3.46 13.77
C ASP A 460 -23.10 -3.55 12.35
N GLN A 461 -22.28 -4.56 12.08
CA GLN A 461 -21.79 -4.83 10.72
C GLN A 461 -22.95 -5.06 9.73
N LEU A 462 -23.93 -5.91 10.10
CA LEU A 462 -25.12 -6.15 9.27
C LEU A 462 -25.95 -4.88 9.07
N LYS A 463 -26.04 -3.97 10.07
CA LYS A 463 -26.71 -2.66 9.88
C LYS A 463 -26.00 -1.81 8.83
N ILE A 464 -24.67 -1.75 8.90
CA ILE A 464 -23.81 -0.98 7.98
C ILE A 464 -23.97 -1.54 6.56
N GLU A 465 -23.72 -2.84 6.38
CA GLU A 465 -23.86 -3.54 5.09
C GLU A 465 -25.28 -3.37 4.50
N THR A 466 -26.32 -3.52 5.33
CA THR A 466 -27.71 -3.39 4.88
C THR A 466 -28.05 -1.97 4.44
N LYS A 467 -27.68 -0.95 5.22
CA LYS A 467 -27.94 0.46 4.87
C LYS A 467 -27.17 0.89 3.62
N LEU A 468 -25.89 0.51 3.50
CA LEU A 468 -25.07 0.78 2.33
C LEU A 468 -25.67 0.12 1.08
N SER A 469 -26.00 -1.17 1.17
CA SER A 469 -26.61 -1.90 0.05
C SER A 469 -27.99 -1.32 -0.33
N ALA A 470 -28.80 -0.90 0.64
CA ALA A 470 -30.08 -0.23 0.39
C ALA A 470 -29.90 1.08 -0.38
N ALA A 471 -28.88 1.86 -0.03
CA ALA A 471 -28.56 3.10 -0.72
C ALA A 471 -28.02 2.86 -2.14
N VAL A 472 -27.13 1.89 -2.35
CA VAL A 472 -26.64 1.51 -3.70
C VAL A 472 -27.81 1.05 -4.58
N ALA A 473 -28.71 0.22 -4.05
CA ALA A 473 -29.93 -0.21 -4.75
C ALA A 473 -30.85 0.98 -5.09
N ALA A 474 -31.04 1.92 -4.17
CA ALA A 474 -31.82 3.13 -4.40
C ALA A 474 -31.14 4.11 -5.38
N MET A 475 -29.80 4.17 -5.44
CA MET A 475 -29.08 4.97 -6.44
C MET A 475 -29.24 4.38 -7.86
N LYS A 476 -29.10 3.06 -8.01
CA LYS A 476 -29.22 2.35 -9.29
C LYS A 476 -30.70 2.16 -9.76
N SER A 477 -31.71 2.59 -9.00
CA SER A 477 -33.15 2.55 -9.41
C SER A 477 -33.97 3.83 -9.23
N GLY A 478 -33.58 4.73 -8.34
CA GLY A 478 -34.42 5.82 -7.87
C GLY A 478 -34.45 7.04 -8.78
N THR A 479 -35.48 7.88 -8.56
CA THR A 479 -35.50 9.26 -9.06
C THR A 479 -34.38 10.10 -8.44
N LEU A 480 -34.05 11.26 -9.02
CA LEU A 480 -33.04 12.20 -8.50
C LEU A 480 -33.22 12.53 -6.99
N ALA A 481 -34.47 12.58 -6.50
CA ALA A 481 -34.76 12.82 -5.09
C ALA A 481 -34.45 11.61 -4.19
N GLU A 482 -34.66 10.40 -4.70
CA GLU A 482 -34.33 9.14 -4.01
C GLU A 482 -32.83 8.87 -4.05
N GLN A 483 -32.15 9.23 -5.15
CA GLN A 483 -30.69 9.23 -5.27
C GLN A 483 -30.04 10.18 -4.25
N ALA A 484 -30.54 11.42 -4.13
CA ALA A 484 -30.07 12.36 -3.10
C ALA A 484 -30.33 11.86 -1.67
N LYS A 485 -31.48 11.22 -1.43
CA LYS A 485 -31.80 10.58 -0.13
C LYS A 485 -30.91 9.38 0.16
N ALA A 486 -30.55 8.60 -0.85
CA ALA A 486 -29.64 7.45 -0.75
C ALA A 486 -28.22 7.90 -0.41
N ALA A 487 -27.69 8.93 -1.09
CA ALA A 487 -26.41 9.55 -0.74
C ALA A 487 -26.40 10.05 0.73
N THR A 488 -27.45 10.75 1.15
CA THR A 488 -27.63 11.19 2.56
C THR A 488 -27.63 10.00 3.54
N ALA A 489 -28.20 8.85 3.16
CA ALA A 489 -28.23 7.65 3.98
C ALA A 489 -26.85 6.95 4.08
N ILE A 490 -26.02 7.04 3.02
CA ILE A 490 -24.60 6.64 3.07
C ILE A 490 -23.87 7.56 4.05
N ASP A 491 -23.98 8.88 3.89
CA ASP A 491 -23.32 9.86 4.76
C ASP A 491 -23.65 9.66 6.25
N GLU A 492 -24.89 9.26 6.60
CA GLU A 492 -25.28 8.92 7.98
C GLU A 492 -24.58 7.65 8.51
N VAL A 493 -24.30 6.67 7.64
CA VAL A 493 -23.55 5.45 7.99
C VAL A 493 -22.07 5.76 8.20
N ILE A 494 -21.46 6.58 7.32
CA ILE A 494 -20.07 7.03 7.48
C ILE A 494 -19.88 7.83 8.78
N ASP A 495 -20.89 8.62 9.17
CA ASP A 495 -20.86 9.34 10.46
C ASP A 495 -20.91 8.38 11.66
N LYS A 496 -21.84 7.41 11.64
CA LYS A 496 -22.12 6.56 12.81
C LYS A 496 -21.17 5.39 13.01
N SER A 497 -20.31 5.08 12.02
CA SER A 497 -19.15 4.20 12.19
C SER A 497 -17.97 4.90 12.89
N THR A 498 -17.98 6.24 12.99
CA THR A 498 -16.93 7.01 13.65
C THR A 498 -17.16 7.09 15.17
N PRO A 499 -16.20 6.68 16.03
CA PRO A 499 -16.38 6.76 17.49
C PRO A 499 -16.38 8.21 17.99
N PRO A 500 -17.21 8.56 19.00
CA PRO A 500 -17.34 9.93 19.49
C PRO A 500 -16.05 10.40 20.19
N ASN A 501 -15.37 11.38 19.59
CA ASN A 501 -14.08 11.88 20.07
C ASN A 501 -14.23 12.65 21.39
N SER A 502 -13.65 12.12 22.46
CA SER A 502 -13.95 12.48 23.85
C SER A 502 -13.13 13.67 24.39
N SER A 503 -13.09 14.80 23.67
CA SER A 503 -12.60 16.06 24.25
C SER A 503 -13.10 17.35 23.57
N GLN A 504 -14.10 18.00 24.19
CA GLN A 504 -14.04 19.44 24.45
C GLN A 504 -14.96 19.82 25.60
N SER A 505 -14.36 20.16 26.74
CA SER A 505 -15.06 20.61 27.94
C SER A 505 -14.37 21.83 28.52
N THR A 506 -15.17 22.85 28.81
CA THR A 506 -14.85 24.09 29.55
C THR A 506 -13.90 25.14 28.95
N ASN A 507 -14.30 26.39 29.18
CA ASN A 507 -13.49 27.60 29.38
C ASN A 507 -12.72 28.22 28.20
N SER A 508 -13.33 29.28 27.66
CA SER A 508 -12.64 30.57 27.58
C SER A 508 -13.62 31.72 27.84
N ALA A 509 -13.51 32.33 29.02
CA ALA A 509 -14.24 33.53 29.38
C ALA A 509 -13.26 34.57 29.93
N ASN A 510 -13.03 35.65 29.18
CA ASN A 510 -13.20 37.00 29.74
C ASN A 510 -13.13 38.13 28.69
N GLN A 511 -13.88 39.20 29.00
CA GLN A 511 -13.61 40.61 28.68
C GLN A 511 -13.36 41.02 27.22
N PHE A 512 -14.27 41.85 26.71
CA PHE A 512 -13.99 43.30 26.72
C PHE A 512 -15.27 44.12 27.00
N THR A 513 -15.11 45.38 27.41
CA THR A 513 -16.19 46.26 27.87
C THR A 513 -16.41 47.46 26.93
N THR A 514 -17.68 47.79 26.69
CA THR A 514 -18.17 49.13 26.30
C THR A 514 -19.63 49.23 26.74
N GLY A 515 -20.13 50.42 27.08
CA GLY A 515 -21.38 50.53 27.84
C GLY A 515 -22.40 51.56 27.36
N THR A 516 -23.44 51.68 28.19
CA THR A 516 -24.42 52.78 28.32
C THR A 516 -25.59 52.91 27.32
N ASN A 517 -26.77 53.15 27.94
CA ASN A 517 -28.03 53.70 27.42
C ASN A 517 -28.91 52.77 26.55
N GLY A 518 -30.23 52.66 26.79
CA GLY A 518 -31.02 53.18 27.92
C GLY A 518 -32.54 53.03 27.75
N ALA A 519 -33.28 53.03 28.87
CA ALA A 519 -34.75 52.89 29.00
C ALA A 519 -35.37 51.54 28.53
N GLY A 520 -36.47 51.04 29.11
CA GLY A 520 -37.21 51.52 30.29
C GLY A 520 -38.46 50.65 30.60
N ALA A 521 -39.15 50.98 31.69
CA ALA A 521 -40.43 50.42 32.17
C ALA A 521 -40.46 48.94 32.69
N ALA A 522 -40.73 48.80 33.98
CA ALA A 522 -41.45 47.67 34.58
C ALA A 522 -42.87 48.14 34.95
N PRO A 523 -43.85 47.24 35.16
CA PRO A 523 -44.32 47.01 36.55
C PRO A 523 -44.75 45.54 36.86
N ILE A 524 -44.33 44.94 37.99
CA ILE A 524 -45.08 44.76 39.28
C ILE A 524 -46.00 43.51 39.36
N GLN A 525 -45.62 42.58 40.27
CA GLN A 525 -46.45 41.64 41.09
C GLN A 525 -47.41 40.65 40.35
N MET A 526 -47.93 39.55 40.94
CA MET A 526 -48.11 39.13 42.34
C MET A 526 -47.66 37.67 42.65
N GLN A 527 -47.61 37.39 43.96
CA GLN A 527 -47.51 36.11 44.67
C GLN A 527 -48.81 35.25 44.56
N PRO A 528 -48.90 34.02 45.13
CA PRO A 528 -48.00 33.37 46.11
C PRO A 528 -47.16 32.18 45.59
#